data_AF-A0A4S0J0F5-F1
#
_entry.id   AF-A0A4S0J0F5-F1
#
_cell.length_a   1.000
_cell.length_b   1.000
_cell.length_c   1.000
_cell.angle_alpha   90.00
_cell.angle_beta   90.00
_cell.angle_gamma   90.00
#
_symmetry.space_group_name_H-M   'P 1'
#
loop_
_entity.id
_entity.type
_entity.pdbx_description
1 polymer ?
#
loop_
_entity_poly.entity_id
_entity_poly.type
_entity_poly.pdbx_seq_one_letter_code
_entity_poly.pdbx_strand_id
1 'polypeptide(L)'
;AAGGRRHLISEINSTISAKALIGPWRMNGTLRFDGMRTDVSASTGKLEADGQMRLRLKADPDAYPLIIETDGNAGIVKGAADNSRQLKISGADRNSAELRGNDGEPVKISTGKPDPGFRLNGKFA
;
A
#
# COMPACT_ATOMS: atom_id res chain seq x y z
N ALA A 1 2.06 -14.63 -21.36
CA ALA A 1 2.23 -13.34 -22.03
C ALA A 1 2.12 -12.24 -20.99
N ALA A 2 3.20 -11.49 -20.73
CA ALA A 2 3.11 -10.29 -19.90
C ALA A 2 2.38 -9.23 -20.74
N GLY A 3 1.11 -8.94 -20.42
CA GLY A 3 0.34 -7.95 -21.15
C GLY A 3 1.10 -6.63 -21.18
N GLY A 4 1.28 -6.04 -22.36
CA GLY A 4 2.04 -4.80 -22.59
C GLY A 4 1.40 -3.54 -21.99
N ARG A 5 0.78 -3.66 -20.82
CA ARG A 5 0.14 -2.56 -20.12
C ARG A 5 1.22 -1.69 -19.49
N ARG A 6 1.32 -0.46 -19.98
CA ARG A 6 2.19 0.56 -19.42
C ARG A 6 1.42 1.28 -18.32
N HIS A 7 2.03 1.38 -17.15
CA HIS A 7 1.55 2.17 -16.03
C HIS A 7 2.49 3.35 -15.81
N LEU A 8 1.94 4.53 -15.52
CA LEU A 8 2.70 5.73 -15.19
C LEU A 8 2.64 5.97 -13.68
N ILE A 9 3.81 6.11 -13.07
CA ILE A 9 3.94 6.60 -11.69
C ILE A 9 4.58 7.99 -11.77
N SER A 10 3.89 9.00 -11.25
CA SER A 10 4.32 10.40 -11.31
C SER A 10 4.05 11.12 -9.99
N GLU A 11 4.48 12.39 -9.91
CA GLU A 11 4.25 13.28 -8.74
C GLU A 11 4.59 12.63 -7.40
N ILE A 12 5.73 11.92 -7.37
CA ILE A 12 6.20 11.24 -6.17
C ILE A 12 6.69 12.29 -5.19
N ASN A 13 5.97 12.45 -4.08
CA ASN A 13 6.38 13.25 -2.94
C ASN A 13 6.50 12.32 -1.74
N SER A 14 7.73 12.03 -1.31
CA SER A 14 7.97 11.01 -0.29
C SER A 14 9.19 11.33 0.55
N THR A 15 9.11 10.95 1.83
CA THR A 15 10.26 10.93 2.75
C THR A 15 10.77 9.51 2.84
N ILE A 16 12.06 9.32 2.52
CA ILE A 16 12.76 8.05 2.60
C ILE A 16 13.85 8.15 3.66
N SER A 17 13.96 7.13 4.52
CA SER A 17 14.96 7.09 5.58
C SER A 17 15.49 5.69 5.83
N ALA A 18 16.77 5.62 6.22
CA ALA A 18 17.42 4.44 6.73
C ALA A 18 18.57 4.86 7.65
N LYS A 19 18.94 3.99 8.59
CA LYS A 19 20.13 4.21 9.45
C LYS A 19 21.44 3.84 8.74
N ALA A 20 21.37 3.02 7.70
CA ALA A 20 22.48 2.58 6.88
C ALA A 20 21.98 2.27 5.47
N LEU A 21 22.87 2.31 4.48
CA LEU A 21 22.53 2.01 3.08
C LEU A 21 21.99 0.58 2.90
N ILE A 22 22.43 -0.36 3.74
CA ILE A 22 21.95 -1.75 3.73
C ILE A 22 20.56 -1.94 4.35
N GLY A 23 19.91 -0.85 4.78
CA GLY A 23 18.58 -0.87 5.40
C GLY A 23 18.63 -1.14 6.92
N PRO A 24 17.46 -1.26 7.60
CA PRO A 24 16.08 -1.19 7.10
C PRO A 24 15.69 0.18 6.52
N TRP A 25 14.99 0.18 5.40
CA TRP A 25 14.46 1.40 4.76
C TRP A 25 13.00 1.63 5.15
N ARG A 26 12.62 2.89 5.31
CA ARG A 26 11.23 3.34 5.47
C ARG A 26 10.94 4.45 4.48
N MET A 27 9.79 4.37 3.84
CA MET A 27 9.25 5.37 2.93
C MET A 27 7.80 5.65 3.31
N ASN A 28 7.44 6.93 3.42
CA ASN A 28 6.05 7.38 3.49
C ASN A 28 5.87 8.55 2.53
N GLY A 29 4.72 8.63 1.87
CA GLY A 29 4.43 9.75 0.99
C GLY A 29 3.21 9.54 0.12
N THR A 30 3.15 10.29 -0.97
CA THR A 30 2.06 10.26 -1.94
C THR A 30 2.63 10.17 -3.35
N LEU A 31 1.90 9.53 -4.25
CA LEU A 31 2.22 9.48 -5.68
C LEU A 31 0.95 9.56 -6.51
N ARG A 32 1.11 9.69 -7.83
CA ARG A 32 0.05 9.42 -8.80
C ARG A 32 0.31 8.12 -9.55
N PHE A 33 -0.62 7.18 -9.47
CA PHE A 33 -0.61 5.96 -10.28
C PHE A 33 -1.64 6.10 -11.39
N ASP A 34 -1.20 6.16 -12.65
CA ASP A 34 -2.03 6.48 -13.81
C ASP A 34 -2.88 7.76 -13.59
N GLY A 35 -2.28 8.77 -12.96
CA GLY A 35 -2.94 10.05 -12.62
C GLY A 35 -3.71 10.04 -11.29
N MET A 36 -3.96 8.88 -10.68
CA MET A 36 -4.71 8.75 -9.42
C MET A 36 -3.82 8.99 -8.20
N ARG A 37 -4.16 10.00 -7.39
CA ARG A 37 -3.47 10.25 -6.12
C ARG A 37 -3.64 9.05 -5.20
N THR A 38 -2.53 8.62 -4.61
CA THR A 38 -2.44 7.44 -3.77
C THR A 38 -1.49 7.73 -2.62
N ASP A 39 -1.96 7.54 -1.39
CA ASP A 39 -1.08 7.52 -0.23
C ASP A 39 -0.33 6.18 -0.17
N VAL A 40 0.98 6.24 0.07
CA VAL A 40 1.85 5.08 0.03
C VAL A 40 2.77 5.02 1.23
N SER A 41 2.97 3.80 1.73
CA SER A 41 4.03 3.49 2.68
C SER A 41 4.74 2.22 2.26
N ALA A 42 6.06 2.23 2.38
CA ALA A 42 6.88 1.06 2.12
C ALA A 42 7.93 0.90 3.22
N SER A 43 8.24 -0.33 3.57
CA SER A 43 9.35 -0.62 4.46
C SER A 43 10.05 -1.90 4.06
N THR A 44 11.35 -1.94 4.32
CA THR A 44 12.15 -3.14 4.14
C THR A 44 12.68 -3.66 5.46
N GLY A 45 12.98 -4.96 5.51
CA GLY A 45 13.77 -5.58 6.58
C GLY A 45 15.26 -5.27 6.44
N LYS A 46 16.07 -5.93 7.25
CA LYS A 46 17.52 -5.99 7.00
C LYS A 46 17.76 -6.87 5.77
N LEU A 47 18.85 -6.60 5.06
CA LEU A 47 19.37 -7.56 4.09
C LEU A 47 19.95 -8.76 4.85
N GLU A 48 19.38 -9.93 4.61
CA GLU A 48 19.81 -11.18 5.20
C GLU A 48 21.02 -11.76 4.43
N ALA A 49 21.73 -12.70 5.04
CA ALA A 49 22.96 -13.28 4.46
C ALA A 49 22.72 -14.05 3.15
N ASP A 50 21.50 -14.51 2.93
CA ASP A 50 21.05 -15.18 1.70
C ASP A 50 20.67 -14.20 0.57
N GLY A 51 20.82 -12.90 0.80
CA GLY A 51 20.49 -11.84 -0.16
C GLY A 51 19.01 -11.48 -0.20
N GLN A 52 18.19 -12.05 0.70
CA GLN A 52 16.77 -11.71 0.83
C GLN A 52 16.57 -10.53 1.76
N MET A 53 15.48 -9.79 1.52
CA MET A 53 15.03 -8.71 2.38
C MET A 53 13.51 -8.71 2.44
N ARG A 54 12.95 -8.58 3.64
CA ARG A 54 11.50 -8.40 3.79
C ARG A 54 11.08 -7.09 3.14
N LEU A 55 9.94 -7.07 2.45
CA LEU A 55 9.34 -5.88 1.85
C LEU A 55 7.85 -5.84 2.19
N ARG A 56 7.43 -4.71 2.75
CA ARG A 56 6.03 -4.34 3.01
C ARG A 56 5.67 -3.12 2.20
N LEU A 57 4.54 -3.16 1.52
CA LEU A 57 3.95 -2.04 0.80
C LEU A 57 2.49 -1.91 1.21
N LYS A 58 2.05 -0.68 1.41
CA LYS A 58 0.63 -0.33 1.50
C LYS A 58 0.36 0.82 0.55
N ALA A 59 -0.74 0.72 -0.19
CA ALA A 59 -1.25 1.76 -1.08
C ALA A 59 -2.74 2.02 -0.78
N ASP A 60 -3.10 3.29 -0.75
CA ASP A 60 -4.44 3.78 -0.42
C ASP A 60 -4.86 4.80 -1.50
N PRO A 61 -5.43 4.35 -2.63
CA PRO A 61 -5.81 5.21 -3.75
C PRO A 61 -7.07 6.03 -3.45
N ASP A 62 -7.07 7.32 -3.76
CA ASP A 62 -8.17 8.23 -3.40
C ASP A 62 -9.50 7.86 -4.07
N ALA A 63 -9.46 7.40 -5.32
CA ALA A 63 -10.69 7.14 -6.08
C ALA A 63 -11.36 5.80 -5.78
N TYR A 64 -10.69 4.90 -5.04
CA TYR A 64 -11.25 3.60 -4.69
C TYR A 64 -11.27 3.43 -3.18
N PRO A 65 -12.42 3.03 -2.58
CA PRO A 65 -12.51 2.75 -1.16
C PRO A 65 -11.88 1.37 -0.86
N LEU A 66 -10.59 1.22 -1.13
CA LEU A 66 -9.82 0.01 -0.89
C LEU A 66 -8.39 0.36 -0.43
N ILE A 67 -7.80 -0.58 0.29
CA ILE A 67 -6.39 -0.59 0.68
C ILE A 67 -5.76 -1.82 0.05
N ILE A 68 -4.60 -1.63 -0.57
CA ILE A 68 -3.77 -2.69 -1.14
C ILE A 68 -2.55 -2.85 -0.23
N GLU A 69 -2.30 -4.07 0.24
CA GLU A 69 -1.16 -4.41 1.07
C GLU A 69 -0.39 -5.57 0.44
N THR A 70 0.93 -5.46 0.35
CA THR A 70 1.80 -6.56 -0.05
C THR A 70 2.85 -6.78 1.02
N ASP A 71 3.11 -8.03 1.39
CA ASP A 71 4.14 -8.40 2.37
C ASP A 71 4.86 -9.67 1.92
N GLY A 72 6.17 -9.60 1.73
CA GLY A 72 6.94 -10.68 1.10
C GLY A 72 8.44 -10.53 1.26
N ASN A 73 9.19 -11.55 0.87
CA ASN A 73 10.63 -11.44 0.73
C ASN A 73 10.96 -11.11 -0.73
N ALA A 74 11.96 -10.25 -0.90
CA ALA A 74 12.52 -9.89 -2.18
C ALA A 74 14.03 -9.98 -2.08
N GLY A 75 14.66 -10.66 -3.02
CA GLY A 75 16.11 -10.77 -3.07
C GLY A 75 16.59 -11.12 -4.46
N ILE A 76 17.87 -10.87 -4.71
CA ILE A 76 18.54 -11.40 -5.90
C ILE A 76 19.37 -12.59 -5.46
N VAL A 77 18.94 -13.79 -5.84
CA VAL A 77 19.63 -15.05 -5.54
C VAL A 77 20.26 -15.55 -6.84
N LYS A 78 21.59 -15.65 -6.89
CA LYS A 78 22.35 -16.11 -8.07
C LYS A 78 22.02 -15.33 -9.37
N GLY A 79 21.76 -14.03 -9.25
CA GLY A 79 21.41 -13.17 -10.39
C GLY A 79 19.96 -13.27 -10.85
N ALA A 80 19.14 -14.10 -10.22
CA ALA A 80 17.70 -14.19 -10.47
C ALA A 80 16.92 -13.48 -9.35
N ALA A 81 15.84 -12.79 -9.72
CA ALA A 81 14.92 -12.23 -8.74
C ALA A 81 14.10 -13.36 -8.10
N ASP A 82 14.35 -13.61 -6.83
CA ASP A 82 13.56 -14.56 -6.03
C ASP A 82 12.53 -13.76 -5.20
N ASN A 83 11.25 -14.12 -5.35
CA ASN A 83 10.14 -13.32 -4.86
C ASN A 83 8.99 -14.18 -4.33
N SER A 84 8.93 -14.39 -3.02
CA SER A 84 7.74 -14.93 -2.37
C SER A 84 6.94 -13.80 -1.70
N ARG A 85 5.68 -13.60 -2.12
CA ARG A 85 4.88 -12.45 -1.66
C ARG A 85 3.45 -12.83 -1.35
N GLN A 86 2.91 -12.22 -0.30
CA GLN A 86 1.49 -12.22 0.00
C GLN A 86 0.90 -10.88 -0.44
N LEU A 87 -0.28 -10.92 -1.04
CA LEU A 87 -1.07 -9.76 -1.40
C LEU A 87 -2.39 -9.83 -0.65
N LYS A 88 -2.78 -8.72 -0.07
CA LYS A 88 -4.06 -8.51 0.58
C LYS A 88 -4.68 -7.23 0.02
N ILE A 89 -5.95 -7.29 -0.35
CA ILE A 89 -6.76 -6.14 -0.72
C ILE A 89 -7.98 -6.13 0.20
N SER A 90 -8.27 -4.99 0.81
CA SER A 90 -9.41 -4.83 1.70
C SER A 90 -10.17 -3.55 1.39
N GLY A 91 -11.49 -3.58 1.43
CA GLY A 91 -12.32 -2.38 1.38
C GLY A 91 -11.98 -1.43 2.54
N ALA A 92 -11.94 -0.14 2.25
CA ALA A 92 -11.78 0.93 3.23
C ALA A 92 -13.14 1.61 3.41
N ASP A 93 -13.68 1.60 4.62
CA ASP A 93 -14.89 2.36 4.92
C ASP A 93 -14.53 3.85 4.98
N ARG A 94 -14.91 4.59 3.94
CA ARG A 94 -14.72 6.05 3.83
C ARG A 94 -16.03 6.81 3.95
N ASN A 95 -17.14 6.14 4.30
CA ASN A 95 -18.47 6.75 4.33
C ASN A 95 -18.79 7.52 5.63
N SER A 96 -17.80 7.80 6.48
CA SER A 96 -17.98 8.70 7.62
C SER A 96 -17.86 10.15 7.16
N ALA A 97 -18.95 10.72 6.63
CA ALA A 97 -19.09 12.16 6.52
C ALA A 97 -19.59 12.72 7.87
N GLU A 98 -18.85 13.66 8.45
CA GLU A 98 -19.35 14.49 9.55
C GLU A 98 -20.21 15.59 8.94
N LEU A 99 -21.54 15.44 9.00
CA LEU A 99 -22.42 16.56 8.69
C LEU A 99 -22.48 17.47 9.93
N ARG A 100 -22.19 18.76 9.76
CA ARG A 100 -22.47 19.75 10.80
C ARG A 100 -23.98 19.93 10.88
N GLY A 101 -24.57 19.68 12.04
CA GLY A 101 -25.92 20.10 12.34
C GLY A 101 -26.04 21.63 12.28
N ASN A 102 -27.27 22.14 12.17
CA ASN A 102 -27.53 23.58 12.24
C ASN A 102 -27.15 24.22 13.59
N ASP A 103 -26.80 23.39 14.58
CA ASP A 103 -26.33 23.68 15.93
C ASP A 103 -24.81 23.54 16.10
N GLY A 104 -24.08 23.14 15.05
CA GLY A 104 -22.62 23.00 15.07
C GLY A 104 -22.08 21.69 15.62
N GLU A 105 -22.94 20.77 16.07
CA GLU A 105 -22.52 19.43 16.51
C GLU A 105 -22.29 18.51 15.29
N PRO A 106 -21.17 17.74 15.25
CA PRO A 106 -20.91 16.80 14.18
C PRO A 106 -21.83 15.57 14.31
N VAL A 107 -22.70 15.37 13.32
CA VAL A 107 -23.53 14.16 13.20
C VAL A 107 -22.78 13.12 12.38
N LYS A 108 -22.46 11.98 13.02
CA LYS A 108 -21.99 10.78 12.33
C LYS A 108 -23.19 10.10 11.66
N ILE A 109 -23.23 10.09 10.33
CA ILE A 109 -24.13 9.19 9.60
C ILE A 109 -23.49 7.80 9.62
N SER A 110 -23.79 7.01 10.63
CA SER A 110 -23.41 5.60 10.69
C SER A 110 -24.67 4.76 10.85
N THR A 111 -25.45 4.62 9.79
CA THR A 111 -26.62 3.72 9.77
C THR A 111 -26.15 2.30 9.50
N GLY A 112 -25.75 1.59 10.55
CA GLY A 112 -25.57 0.13 10.53
C GLY A 112 -24.12 -0.36 10.72
N LYS A 113 -24.02 -1.64 11.10
CA LYS A 113 -22.76 -2.42 11.10
C LYS A 113 -22.12 -2.26 9.71
N PRO A 114 -20.82 -1.90 9.61
CA PRO A 114 -20.15 -1.80 8.32
C PRO A 114 -20.38 -3.11 7.55
N ASP A 115 -20.91 -3.01 6.34
CA ASP A 115 -21.00 -4.16 5.45
C ASP A 115 -19.59 -4.75 5.35
N PRO A 116 -19.39 -6.08 5.45
CA PRO A 116 -18.07 -6.65 5.36
C PRO A 116 -17.49 -6.29 3.99
N GLY A 117 -16.62 -5.28 3.97
CA GLY A 117 -16.02 -4.76 2.75
C GLY A 117 -15.28 -5.86 1.99
N PHE A 118 -15.08 -5.67 0.69
CA PHE A 118 -14.40 -6.64 -0.16
C PHE A 118 -13.04 -7.04 0.42
N ARG A 119 -12.71 -8.33 0.39
CA ARG A 119 -11.42 -8.87 0.82
C ARG A 119 -10.89 -9.86 -0.20
N LEU A 120 -9.65 -9.66 -0.65
CA LEU A 120 -8.92 -10.59 -1.51
C LEU A 120 -7.57 -10.89 -0.86
N ASN A 121 -7.22 -12.18 -0.76
CA ASN A 121 -5.89 -12.61 -0.32
C ASN A 121 -5.28 -13.53 -1.38
N GLY A 122 -3.99 -13.36 -1.66
CA GLY A 122 -3.26 -14.17 -2.63
C GLY A 122 -1.80 -14.40 -2.22
N LYS A 123 -1.20 -15.46 -2.75
CA LYS A 123 0.23 -15.76 -2.63
C LYS A 123 0.83 -15.81 -4.03
N PHE A 124 2.03 -15.25 -4.18
CA PHE A 124 2.85 -15.31 -5.39
C PHE A 124 4.19 -15.94 -5.01
N ALA A 125 4.69 -16.83 -5.87
CA ALA A 125 5.96 -17.54 -5.75
C ALA A 125 6.65 -17.56 -7.11
#